data_AF-A0A7U9GRK6-F1
#
_entry.id   AF-A0A7U9GRK6-F1
#
_cell.length_a   1.000
_cell.length_b   1.000
_cell.length_c   1.000
_cell.angle_alpha   90.00
_cell.angle_beta   90.00
_cell.angle_gamma   90.00
#
_symmetry.space_group_name_H-M   'P 1'
#
loop_
_entity.id
_entity.type
_entity.pdbx_description
1 polymer ?
#
loop_
_entity_poly.entity_id
_entity_poly.type
_entity_poly.pdbx_seq_one_letter_code
_entity_poly.pdbx_strand_id
1 'polypeptide(L)'
;MHTIKGYHAHIYYDASTIAQARALCEQAAQLFPVQMGRMHERPVGPHPDWSCQLAFGPQLIGDLLPWLALNRNGLVVFLHPDTGDDLLDHTEHAIWMGAMRPLDLSIF
;
A
#
# COMPACT_ATOMS: atom_id res chain seq x y z
N MET A 1 17.50 -15.36 -7.62
CA MET A 1 16.14 -15.24 -7.02
C MET A 1 16.19 -14.02 -6.13
N HIS A 2 15.35 -13.02 -6.38
CA HIS A 2 15.22 -11.89 -5.47
C HIS A 2 14.54 -12.38 -4.18
N THR A 3 15.13 -12.10 -3.03
CA THR A 3 14.52 -12.41 -1.74
C THR A 3 13.64 -11.23 -1.34
N ILE A 4 12.35 -11.48 -1.15
CA ILE A 4 11.41 -10.48 -0.66
C ILE A 4 11.69 -10.24 0.83
N LYS A 5 12.06 -9.01 1.19
CA LYS A 5 12.37 -8.58 2.56
C LYS A 5 11.14 -8.11 3.33
N GLY A 6 10.14 -7.64 2.61
CA GLY A 6 8.87 -7.16 3.14
C GLY A 6 7.93 -6.77 2.00
N TYR A 7 6.82 -6.16 2.37
CA TYR A 7 5.87 -5.56 1.45
C TYR A 7 5.41 -4.21 1.99
N HIS A 8 5.03 -3.33 1.08
CA HIS A 8 4.30 -2.12 1.39
C HIS A 8 2.94 -2.17 0.71
N ALA A 9 1.89 -1.84 1.47
CA ALA A 9 0.57 -1.54 0.93
C ALA A 9 0.27 -0.06 1.12
N HIS A 10 0.03 0.66 0.03
CA HIS A 10 -0.37 2.05 0.02
C HIS A 10 -1.87 2.14 -0.21
N ILE A 11 -2.58 2.59 0.82
CA ILE A 11 -4.02 2.82 0.76
C ILE A 11 -4.23 4.20 0.17
N TYR A 12 -4.82 4.28 -1.01
CA TYR A 12 -5.07 5.53 -1.71
C TYR A 12 -6.46 6.08 -1.39
N TYR A 13 -6.49 7.38 -1.15
CA TYR A 13 -7.69 8.13 -0.78
C TYR A 13 -7.58 9.57 -1.26
N ASP A 14 -8.56 10.39 -0.89
CA ASP A 14 -8.62 11.82 -1.10
C ASP A 14 -9.32 12.50 0.10
N ALA A 15 -9.61 13.80 -0.03
CA ALA A 15 -10.30 14.57 1.00
C ALA A 15 -11.68 14.00 1.37
N SER A 16 -12.37 13.35 0.43
CA SER A 16 -13.70 12.78 0.67
C SER A 16 -13.66 11.43 1.39
N THR A 17 -12.53 10.72 1.32
CA THR A 17 -12.38 9.33 1.80
C THR A 17 -11.35 9.17 2.93
N ILE A 18 -10.71 10.24 3.39
CA ILE A 18 -9.66 10.19 4.42
C ILE A 18 -10.09 9.50 5.73
N ALA A 19 -11.32 9.72 6.21
CA ALA A 19 -11.81 9.09 7.43
C ALA A 19 -11.95 7.57 7.27
N GLN A 20 -12.41 7.12 6.10
CA GLN A 20 -12.51 5.71 5.76
C GLN A 20 -11.12 5.06 5.65
N ALA A 21 -10.17 5.72 4.97
CA ALA A 21 -8.81 5.21 4.84
C ALA A 21 -8.08 5.12 6.19
N ARG A 22 -8.27 6.14 7.06
CA ARG A 22 -7.73 6.12 8.42
C ARG A 22 -8.25 4.92 9.21
N ALA A 23 -9.57 4.71 9.20
CA ALA A 23 -10.18 3.60 9.92
C ALA A 23 -9.65 2.25 9.43
N LEU A 24 -9.49 2.07 8.11
CA LEU A 24 -8.91 0.85 7.54
C LEU A 24 -7.46 0.63 8.00
N CYS A 25 -6.62 1.67 7.96
CA CYS A 25 -5.22 1.58 8.33
C CYS A 25 -5.04 1.31 9.84
N GLU A 26 -5.83 1.99 10.68
CA GLU A 26 -5.82 1.77 12.13
C GLU A 26 -6.31 0.37 12.49
N GLN A 27 -7.35 -0.13 11.83
CA GLN A 27 -7.85 -1.48 12.02
C GLN A 27 -6.81 -2.53 11.58
N ALA A 28 -6.14 -2.31 10.45
CA ALA A 28 -5.04 -3.19 10.02
C ALA A 28 -3.90 -3.22 11.05
N ALA A 29 -3.51 -2.06 11.59
CA ALA A 29 -2.48 -1.94 12.63
C ALA A 29 -2.88 -2.57 13.98
N GLN A 30 -4.18 -2.71 14.25
CA GLN A 30 -4.68 -3.42 15.43
C GLN A 30 -4.69 -4.94 15.25
N LEU A 31 -5.02 -5.42 14.05
CA LEU A 31 -5.20 -6.85 13.78
C LEU A 31 -3.90 -7.56 13.40
N PHE A 32 -2.96 -6.83 12.84
CA PHE A 32 -1.77 -7.41 12.21
C PHE A 32 -0.50 -6.65 12.63
N PRO A 33 0.67 -7.32 12.62
CA PRO A 33 1.96 -6.68 12.93
C PRO A 33 2.46 -5.83 11.75
N VAL A 34 1.68 -4.84 11.34
CA VAL A 34 2.02 -3.87 10.30
C VAL A 34 2.55 -2.58 10.93
N GLN A 35 3.49 -1.92 10.26
CA GLN A 35 3.92 -0.57 10.60
C GLN A 35 3.10 0.42 9.78
N MET A 36 2.20 1.15 10.45
CA MET A 36 1.39 2.19 9.82
C MET A 36 2.19 3.49 9.69
N GLY A 37 2.26 4.01 8.46
CA GLY A 37 2.88 5.29 8.14
C GLY A 37 1.98 6.49 8.40
N ARG A 38 2.44 7.67 7.99
CA ARG A 38 1.65 8.91 8.08
C ARG A 38 0.48 8.87 7.08
N MET A 39 -0.64 9.46 7.47
CA MET A 39 -1.71 9.83 6.53
C MET A 39 -1.24 11.06 5.73
N HIS A 40 -0.75 10.86 4.50
CA HIS A 40 -0.36 11.95 3.61
C HIS A 40 -1.59 12.52 2.92
N GLU A 41 -1.81 13.83 3.03
CA GLU A 41 -2.92 14.55 2.38
C GLU A 41 -2.47 15.27 1.09
N ARG A 42 -1.55 14.62 0.37
CA ARG A 42 -1.00 15.05 -0.92
C ARG A 42 -0.26 13.88 -1.59
N PRO A 43 -0.05 13.93 -2.91
CA PRO A 43 0.91 13.06 -3.60
C PRO A 43 2.31 13.17 -2.97
N VAL A 44 2.98 12.03 -2.78
CA VAL A 44 4.34 11.93 -2.24
C VAL A 44 5.08 10.81 -2.94
N GLY A 45 6.31 11.09 -3.37
CA GLY A 45 7.13 10.11 -4.07
C GLY A 45 6.44 9.64 -5.35
N PRO A 46 6.34 8.33 -5.60
CA PRO A 46 5.78 7.81 -6.85
C PRO A 46 4.24 7.79 -6.82
N HIS A 47 3.61 8.13 -5.69
CA HIS A 47 2.18 7.93 -5.50
C HIS A 47 1.37 9.14 -6.01
N PRO A 48 0.43 8.93 -6.95
CA PRO A 48 -0.32 10.01 -7.60
C PRO A 48 -1.48 10.54 -6.75
N ASP A 49 -1.89 9.79 -5.72
CA ASP A 49 -3.00 10.11 -4.82
C ASP A 49 -2.50 10.37 -3.38
N TRP A 50 -3.41 10.80 -2.50
CA TRP A 50 -3.13 10.81 -1.06
C TRP A 50 -3.00 9.37 -0.57
N SER A 51 -2.10 9.11 0.37
CA SER A 51 -1.84 7.73 0.78
C SER A 51 -1.39 7.55 2.21
N CYS A 52 -1.62 6.34 2.72
CA CYS A 52 -1.03 5.84 3.95
C CYS A 52 -0.39 4.48 3.65
N GLN A 53 0.87 4.33 4.05
CA GLN A 53 1.63 3.10 3.88
C GLN A 53 1.39 2.16 5.08
N LEU A 54 1.22 0.88 4.80
CA LEU A 54 1.30 -0.21 5.75
C LEU A 54 2.49 -1.08 5.35
N ALA A 55 3.57 -1.08 6.14
CA ALA A 55 4.74 -1.91 5.90
C ALA A 55 4.68 -3.20 6.73
N PHE A 56 5.04 -4.34 6.15
CA PHE A 56 4.93 -5.63 6.84
C PHE A 56 5.88 -6.70 6.30
N GLY A 57 6.13 -7.71 7.14
CA GLY A 57 7.02 -8.82 6.81
C GLY A 57 6.43 -9.80 5.80
N PRO A 58 7.25 -10.53 5.02
CA PRO A 58 6.79 -11.39 3.92
C PRO A 58 5.81 -12.47 4.35
N GLN A 59 5.92 -12.95 5.59
CA GLN A 59 5.10 -14.04 6.13
C GLN A 59 3.62 -13.65 6.26
N LEU A 60 3.33 -12.35 6.37
CA LEU A 60 1.98 -11.83 6.61
C LEU A 60 1.17 -11.63 5.33
N ILE A 61 1.79 -11.76 4.15
CA ILE A 61 1.12 -11.51 2.87
C ILE A 61 -0.15 -12.36 2.69
N GLY A 62 -0.11 -13.60 3.16
CA GLY A 62 -1.23 -14.54 3.08
C GLY A 62 -2.44 -14.15 3.94
N ASP A 63 -2.24 -13.32 4.97
CA ASP A 63 -3.31 -12.88 5.85
C ASP A 63 -3.79 -11.47 5.52
N LEU A 64 -2.85 -10.54 5.30
CA LEU A 64 -3.19 -9.12 5.12
C LEU A 64 -3.77 -8.84 3.73
N LEU A 65 -3.25 -9.45 2.67
CA LEU A 65 -3.76 -9.25 1.30
C LEU A 65 -5.25 -9.62 1.18
N PRO A 66 -5.70 -10.84 1.57
CA PRO A 66 -7.12 -11.16 1.49
C PRO A 66 -7.96 -10.31 2.44
N TRP A 67 -7.44 -9.93 3.61
CA TRP A 67 -8.15 -9.03 4.51
C TRP A 67 -8.38 -7.65 3.87
N LEU A 68 -7.36 -7.05 3.26
CA LEU A 68 -7.50 -5.78 2.52
C LEU A 68 -8.48 -5.91 1.35
N ALA A 69 -8.40 -7.01 0.59
CA ALA A 69 -9.32 -7.26 -0.52
C ALA A 69 -10.80 -7.25 -0.09
N LEU A 70 -11.09 -7.78 1.11
CA LEU A 70 -12.45 -7.84 1.67
C LEU A 70 -12.88 -6.55 2.37
N ASN A 71 -11.96 -5.79 2.97
CA ASN A 71 -12.28 -4.68 3.86
C ASN A 71 -12.00 -3.29 3.28
N ARG A 72 -11.35 -3.17 2.12
CA ARG A 72 -10.99 -1.86 1.53
C ARG A 72 -12.17 -0.96 1.16
N ASN A 73 -13.40 -1.49 1.10
CA ASN A 73 -14.65 -0.71 0.92
C ASN A 73 -14.59 0.31 -0.24
N GLY A 74 -13.98 -0.08 -1.36
CA GLY A 74 -13.84 0.75 -2.56
C GLY A 74 -12.53 1.54 -2.67
N LEU A 75 -11.75 1.69 -1.59
CA LEU A 75 -10.42 2.31 -1.64
C LEU A 75 -9.49 1.54 -2.57
N VAL A 76 -8.62 2.26 -3.28
CA VAL A 76 -7.56 1.65 -4.10
C VAL A 76 -6.39 1.27 -3.21
N VAL A 77 -5.83 0.08 -3.42
CA VAL A 77 -4.62 -0.35 -2.73
C VAL A 77 -3.55 -0.70 -3.75
N PHE A 78 -2.41 -0.02 -3.64
CA PHE A 78 -1.18 -0.33 -4.35
C PHE A 78 -0.28 -1.13 -3.41
N LEU A 79 0.07 -2.37 -3.77
CA LEU A 79 0.95 -3.22 -2.98
C LEU A 79 2.17 -3.59 -3.80
N HIS A 80 3.35 -3.57 -3.20
CA HIS A 80 4.57 -4.04 -3.84
C HIS A 80 5.50 -4.76 -2.84
N PRO A 81 6.34 -5.70 -3.29
CA PRO A 81 7.40 -6.26 -2.46
C PRO A 81 8.52 -5.24 -2.25
N ASP A 82 9.35 -5.48 -1.24
CA ASP A 82 10.68 -4.87 -1.09
C ASP A 82 11.72 -5.94 -1.42
N THR A 83 12.31 -5.84 -2.61
CA THR A 83 13.39 -6.71 -3.10
C THR A 83 14.74 -5.99 -3.13
N GLY A 84 14.76 -4.67 -2.96
CA GLY A 84 15.91 -3.79 -3.15
C GLY A 84 16.07 -3.25 -4.57
N ASP A 85 15.13 -3.52 -5.48
CA ASP A 85 15.02 -2.85 -6.78
C ASP A 85 13.72 -2.06 -6.82
N ASP A 86 13.78 -0.82 -6.34
CA ASP A 86 12.59 0.02 -6.13
C ASP A 86 11.81 0.24 -7.43
N LEU A 87 12.48 0.39 -8.57
CA LEU A 87 11.80 0.60 -9.85
C LEU A 87 11.01 -0.64 -10.27
N LEU A 88 11.61 -1.83 -10.23
CA LEU A 88 10.91 -3.07 -10.57
C LEU A 88 9.81 -3.39 -9.56
N ASP A 89 10.06 -3.12 -8.28
CA ASP A 89 9.08 -3.31 -7.23
C ASP A 89 7.82 -2.47 -7.48
N HIS A 90 7.99 -1.22 -7.94
CA HIS A 90 6.87 -0.33 -8.23
C HIS A 90 6.24 -0.49 -9.61
N THR A 91 6.83 -1.30 -10.50
CA THR A 91 6.34 -1.50 -11.88
C THR A 91 5.94 -2.95 -12.13
N GLU A 92 6.91 -3.80 -12.41
CA GLU A 92 6.71 -5.19 -12.83
C GLU A 92 6.22 -6.11 -11.69
N HIS A 93 6.52 -5.75 -10.43
CA HIS A 93 6.08 -6.52 -9.26
C HIS A 93 4.86 -5.92 -8.55
N ALA A 94 4.23 -4.90 -9.15
CA ALA A 94 3.08 -4.21 -8.58
C ALA A 94 1.85 -5.11 -8.49
N ILE A 95 1.15 -5.04 -7.37
CA ILE A 95 -0.11 -5.72 -7.11
C ILE A 95 -1.17 -4.65 -6.80
N TRP A 96 -2.29 -4.70 -7.52
CA TRP A 96 -3.36 -3.70 -7.37
C TRP A 96 -4.67 -4.32 -6.92
N MET A 97 -5.34 -3.65 -5.98
CA MET A 97 -6.73 -3.91 -5.63
C MET A 97 -7.58 -2.69 -5.95
N GLY A 98 -8.57 -2.85 -6.82
CA GLY A 98 -9.35 -1.74 -7.35
C GLY A 98 -8.76 -1.23 -8.67
N ALA A 99 -8.66 0.09 -8.83
CA ALA A 99 -8.12 0.70 -10.04
C ALA A 99 -6.58 0.76 -10.00
N MET A 100 -5.93 0.49 -11.12
CA MET A 100 -4.51 0.80 -11.30
C MET A 100 -4.32 2.31 -11.45
N ARG A 101 -3.26 2.86 -10.85
CA ARG A 101 -2.95 4.30 -10.91
C ARG A 101 -1.62 4.52 -11.62
N PRO A 102 -1.49 5.60 -12.41
CA PRO A 102 -0.24 5.93 -13.09
C PRO A 102 0.75 6.52 -12.08
N LEU A 103 1.65 5.69 -11.56
CA LEU A 103 2.70 6.14 -10.64
C LEU A 103 3.65 7.14 -11.33
N ASP A 104 4.20 8.08 -10.56
CA ASP A 104 5.32 8.92 -11.01
C ASP A 104 6.62 8.14 -10.88
N LEU A 105 7.09 7.56 -11.98
CA LEU A 105 8.29 6.74 -12.01
C LEU A 105 9.58 7.56 -12.20
N SER A 106 9.49 8.89 -12.34
CA SER A 106 10.66 9.74 -12.62
C SER A 106 11.65 9.88 -11.46
N ILE A 107 11.29 9.34 -10.30
CA ILE A 107 12.02 9.50 -9.04
C ILE A 107 12.93 8.32 -8.66
N PHE A 108 12.88 7.22 -9.43
CA PHE A 108 13.66 6.01 -9.19
C PHE A 108 15.03 6.06 -9.89
#